data_AF-A0A1I7IPQ0-F1
#
_entry.id   AF-A0A1I7IPQ0-F1
#
_cell.length_a   1.000
_cell.length_b   1.000
_cell.length_c   1.000
_cell.angle_alpha   90.00
_cell.angle_beta   90.00
_cell.angle_gamma   90.00
#
_symmetry.space_group_name_H-M   'P 1'
#
loop_
_entity.id
_entity.type
_entity.pdbx_description
1 polymer ?
#
loop_
_entity_poly.entity_id
_entity_poly.type
_entity_poly.pdbx_seq_one_letter_code
_entity_poly.pdbx_strand_id
1 'polypeptide(L)'
;IAILPARVRRPKDKPNVEGSVGKISTWITAALRNEQFFSLAELNSAIRKKLDIYNARQFQKKECSRLSLFLGEEQPLLAPLPATPFEPAEWKRATVQFNYHIAVDGMYYSVPHQYIKDKVDVRVTDTTIEVFYNHDRIASHRQLHGRRGQYSTVTEHMPDDHQKYLEWNGSRFRRWADQIGPNTRKVVDAILTSGRVEQQSYRSCMGLLRLADKHTPQRLEKVCERALSYSGKPSYKSIKNLLTVMKQEPDTGLSSGTDAQAKPRGITRGARYYGGKRS
;
A
#
# COMPACT_ATOMS: atom_id res chain seq x y z
N ILE A 1 25.84 34.49 12.86
CA ILE A 1 26.65 33.42 13.49
C ILE A 1 26.21 32.10 12.90
N ALA A 2 27.09 31.39 12.18
CA ALA A 2 26.75 30.08 11.62
C ALA A 2 26.84 29.02 12.72
N ILE A 3 25.71 28.42 13.09
CA ILE A 3 25.68 27.30 14.04
C ILE A 3 26.05 26.03 13.26
N LEU A 4 27.32 25.64 13.32
CA LEU A 4 27.78 24.40 12.70
C LEU A 4 27.43 23.20 13.62
N PRO A 5 26.70 22.19 13.14
CA PRO A 5 26.43 21.00 13.93
C PRO A 5 27.73 20.25 14.24
N ALA A 6 27.79 19.64 15.43
CA ALA A 6 28.92 18.78 15.81
C ALA A 6 29.00 17.58 14.85
N ARG A 7 30.21 17.14 14.52
CA ARG A 7 30.39 15.98 13.62
C ARG A 7 29.89 14.71 14.31
N VAL A 8 29.31 13.81 13.52
CA VAL A 8 28.78 12.53 14.01
C VAL A 8 29.87 11.77 14.77
N ARG A 9 29.57 11.32 16.00
CA ARG A 9 30.47 10.57 16.90
C ARG A 9 31.79 11.29 17.24
N ARG A 10 31.78 12.63 17.26
CA ARG A 10 32.92 13.45 17.73
C ARG A 10 32.56 14.18 19.02
N PRO A 11 32.61 13.49 20.18
CA PRO A 11 32.21 14.03 21.48
C PRO A 11 32.94 15.34 21.85
N LYS A 12 34.22 15.43 21.48
CA LYS A 12 35.08 16.61 21.71
C LYS A 12 34.67 17.87 20.95
N ASP A 13 33.75 17.79 19.99
CA ASP A 13 33.29 18.97 19.24
C ASP A 13 32.35 19.86 20.09
N LYS A 14 31.84 19.36 21.24
CA LYS A 14 30.99 20.14 22.17
C LYS A 14 31.23 19.81 23.65
N PRO A 15 32.47 20.03 24.16
CA PRO A 15 32.91 19.53 25.46
C PRO A 15 32.09 20.09 26.64
N ASN A 16 31.59 21.33 26.54
CA ASN A 16 30.75 21.94 27.57
C ASN A 16 29.41 21.23 27.76
N VAL A 17 28.81 20.71 26.68
CA VAL A 17 27.55 19.97 26.76
C VAL A 17 27.77 18.61 27.40
N GLU A 18 28.83 17.89 27.01
CA GLU A 18 29.13 16.58 27.59
C GLU A 18 29.44 16.67 29.08
N GLY A 19 30.24 17.67 29.49
CA GLY A 19 30.50 17.93 30.90
C GLY A 19 29.24 18.28 31.69
N SER A 20 28.25 18.91 31.05
CA SER A 20 26.95 19.20 31.67
C SER A 20 26.09 17.94 31.79
N VAL A 21 26.05 17.10 30.75
CA VAL A 21 25.37 15.80 30.76
C VAL A 21 25.94 14.90 31.87
N GLY A 22 27.27 14.83 32.01
CA GLY A 22 27.93 14.06 33.07
C GLY A 22 27.59 14.53 34.47
N LYS A 23 27.45 15.85 34.68
CA LYS A 23 27.00 16.41 35.96
C LYS A 23 25.55 16.01 36.25
N ILE A 24 24.65 16.10 35.27
CA ILE A 24 23.23 15.77 35.44
C ILE A 24 23.06 14.27 35.71
N SER A 25 23.75 13.39 34.98
CA SER A 25 23.68 11.95 35.19
C SER A 25 24.19 11.55 36.58
N THR A 26 25.24 12.19 37.07
CA THR A 26 25.73 11.97 38.43
C THR A 26 24.71 12.46 39.48
N TRP A 27 24.13 13.64 39.29
CA TRP A 27 23.21 14.25 40.25
C TRP A 27 21.84 13.58 40.33
N ILE A 28 21.37 13.01 39.22
CA ILE A 28 20.04 12.39 39.13
C ILE A 28 20.19 10.88 39.11
N THR A 29 20.82 10.31 38.08
CA THR A 29 20.89 8.86 37.89
C THR A 29 21.67 8.18 39.01
N ALA A 30 22.84 8.71 39.41
CA ALA A 30 23.60 8.09 40.50
C ALA A 30 22.95 8.30 41.87
N ALA A 31 22.14 9.35 42.05
CA ALA A 31 21.39 9.57 43.28
C ALA A 31 20.20 8.61 43.44
N LEU A 32 19.59 8.20 42.32
CA LEU A 32 18.43 7.29 42.30
C LEU A 32 18.84 5.81 42.14
N ARG A 33 20.13 5.49 42.00
CA ARG A 33 20.63 4.14 41.63
C ARG A 33 20.26 3.01 42.61
N ASN A 34 19.95 3.36 43.86
CA ASN A 34 19.61 2.42 44.93
C ASN A 34 18.09 2.44 45.24
N GLU A 35 17.31 3.23 44.52
CA GLU A 35 15.86 3.30 44.66
C GLU A 35 15.21 2.32 43.68
N GLN A 36 14.20 1.57 44.13
CA GLN A 36 13.40 0.70 43.27
C GLN A 36 12.09 1.41 42.94
N PHE A 37 11.72 1.37 41.66
CA PHE A 37 10.49 1.97 41.15
C PHE A 37 9.62 0.88 40.53
N PHE A 38 8.31 0.94 40.78
CA PHE A 38 7.36 -0.05 40.29
C PHE A 38 6.58 0.43 39.07
N SER A 39 6.80 1.69 38.64
CA SER A 39 6.25 2.23 37.39
C SER A 39 7.14 3.30 36.76
N LEU A 40 6.99 3.50 35.46
CA LEU A 40 7.66 4.60 34.74
C LEU A 40 7.20 5.99 35.23
N ALA A 41 5.94 6.11 35.65
CA ALA A 41 5.41 7.36 36.19
C ALA A 41 6.11 7.75 37.51
N GLU A 42 6.33 6.77 38.39
CA GLU A 42 7.03 6.95 39.66
C GLU A 42 8.49 7.37 39.44
N LEU A 43 9.20 6.67 38.55
CA LEU A 43 10.57 7.03 38.16
C LEU A 43 10.65 8.46 37.59
N ASN A 44 9.73 8.81 36.68
CA ASN A 44 9.68 10.16 36.10
C ASN A 44 9.43 11.24 37.17
N SER A 45 8.59 10.95 38.16
CA SER A 45 8.35 11.86 39.29
C SER A 45 9.61 12.03 40.15
N ALA A 46 10.32 10.95 40.47
CA ALA A 46 11.58 11.00 41.23
C ALA A 46 12.67 11.78 40.47
N ILE A 47 12.80 11.56 39.15
CA ILE A 47 13.71 12.30 38.28
C ILE A 47 13.41 13.80 38.32
N ARG A 48 12.13 14.19 38.17
CA ARG A 48 11.71 15.61 38.23
C ARG A 48 12.10 16.25 39.56
N LYS A 49 11.84 15.58 40.69
CA LYS A 49 12.24 16.08 42.02
C LYS A 49 13.74 16.35 42.13
N LYS A 50 14.59 15.41 41.68
CA LYS A 50 16.05 15.60 41.70
C LYS A 50 16.49 16.71 40.74
N LEU A 51 15.84 16.83 39.59
CA LEU A 51 16.10 17.89 38.61
C LEU A 51 15.77 19.27 39.17
N ASP A 52 14.63 19.43 39.84
CA ASP A 52 14.22 20.70 40.45
C ASP A 52 15.22 21.13 41.53
N ILE A 53 15.65 20.20 42.39
CA ILE A 53 16.69 20.45 43.41
C ILE A 53 18.01 20.88 42.73
N TYR A 54 18.42 20.18 41.68
CA TYR A 54 19.64 20.50 40.94
C TYR A 54 19.60 21.90 40.31
N ASN A 55 18.46 22.28 39.74
CA ASN A 55 18.26 23.57 39.09
C ASN A 55 18.16 24.73 40.10
N ALA A 56 17.53 24.50 41.25
CA ALA A 56 17.40 25.47 42.33
C ALA A 56 18.70 25.68 43.14
N ARG A 57 19.61 24.71 43.13
CA ARG A 57 20.87 24.79 43.87
C ARG A 57 21.76 25.93 43.36
N GLN A 58 22.26 26.75 44.29
CA GLN A 58 23.19 27.84 44.02
C GLN A 58 24.53 27.33 43.45
N PHE A 59 25.17 28.16 42.63
CA PHE A 59 26.53 27.90 42.17
C PHE A 59 27.54 28.12 43.30
N GLN A 60 28.68 27.42 43.23
CA GLN A 60 29.73 27.56 44.25
C GLN A 60 30.41 28.94 44.27
N LYS A 61 30.39 29.67 43.15
CA LYS A 61 31.10 30.94 42.97
C LYS A 61 30.18 32.10 42.57
N LYS A 62 28.85 31.91 42.62
CA LYS A 62 27.86 32.93 42.26
C LYS A 62 26.64 32.78 43.17
N GLU A 63 26.05 33.90 43.57
CA GLU A 63 24.82 33.96 44.39
C GLU A 63 23.53 33.69 43.58
N CYS A 64 23.64 32.95 42.49
CA CYS A 64 22.52 32.61 41.64
C CYS A 64 22.43 31.09 41.44
N SER A 65 21.26 30.61 41.02
CA SER A 65 21.03 29.23 40.62
C SER A 65 20.81 29.15 39.10
N ARG A 66 20.74 27.92 38.57
CA ARG A 66 20.40 27.72 37.15
C ARG A 66 18.99 28.22 36.88
N LEU A 67 18.08 27.95 37.81
CA LEU A 67 16.70 28.40 37.72
C LEU A 67 16.59 29.93 37.74
N SER A 68 17.33 30.62 38.62
CA SER A 68 17.26 32.10 38.68
C SER A 68 17.82 32.75 37.41
N LEU A 69 18.89 32.20 36.82
CA LEU A 69 19.42 32.67 35.53
C LEU A 69 18.42 32.42 34.40
N PHE A 70 17.81 31.24 34.35
CA PHE A 70 16.80 30.93 33.34
C PHE A 70 15.62 31.90 33.40
N LEU A 71 15.04 32.12 34.59
CA LEU A 71 13.89 33.02 34.75
C LEU A 71 14.24 34.49 34.51
N GLY A 72 15.43 34.93 34.93
CA GLY A 72 15.84 36.33 34.86
C GLY A 72 16.39 36.78 33.51
N GLU A 73 17.12 35.91 32.82
CA GLU A 73 17.86 36.28 31.60
C GLU A 73 17.38 35.53 30.35
N GLU A 74 17.13 34.22 30.44
CA GLU A 74 16.84 33.40 29.26
C GLU A 74 15.36 33.42 28.87
N GLN A 75 14.45 33.26 29.83
CA GLN A 75 13.01 33.13 29.61
C GLN A 75 12.39 34.31 28.83
N PRO A 76 12.75 35.58 29.09
CA PRO A 76 12.22 36.71 28.32
C PRO A 76 12.68 36.73 26.85
N LEU A 77 13.79 36.04 26.54
CA LEU A 77 14.36 35.95 25.20
C LEU A 77 13.81 34.75 24.40
N LEU A 78 13.08 33.83 25.04
CA LEU A 78 12.50 32.66 24.38
C LEU A 78 11.26 33.04 23.57
N ALA A 79 11.14 32.41 22.39
CA ALA A 79 9.91 32.45 21.63
C ALA A 79 8.78 31.76 22.41
N PRO A 80 7.52 32.19 22.23
CA PRO A 80 6.38 31.51 22.82
C PRO A 80 6.33 30.04 22.38
N LEU A 81 5.81 29.18 23.25
CA LEU A 81 5.64 27.77 22.92
C LEU A 81 4.73 27.65 21.68
N PRO A 82 5.17 26.95 20.60
CA PRO A 82 4.33 26.73 19.44
C PRO A 82 3.01 26.04 19.83
N ALA A 83 1.91 26.47 19.23
CA ALA A 83 0.58 25.89 19.51
C ALA A 83 0.48 24.41 19.09
N THR A 84 1.25 24.02 18.08
CA THR A 84 1.34 22.64 17.59
C THR A 84 2.62 21.97 18.08
N PRO A 85 2.53 20.79 18.70
CA PRO A 85 3.71 20.00 19.05
C PRO A 85 4.60 19.73 17.83
N PHE A 86 5.89 19.53 18.08
CA PHE A 86 6.80 19.08 17.04
C PHE A 86 6.40 17.67 16.58
N GLU A 87 6.12 17.52 15.29
CA GLU A 87 5.76 16.24 14.69
C GLU A 87 7.01 15.60 14.05
N PRO A 88 7.49 14.45 14.55
CA PRO A 88 8.58 13.74 13.91
C PRO A 88 8.11 13.23 12.55
N ALA A 89 8.93 13.43 11.53
CA ALA A 89 8.65 12.98 10.18
C ALA A 89 9.81 12.13 9.65
N GLU A 90 9.48 10.96 9.10
CA GLU A 90 10.42 10.13 8.36
C GLU A 90 10.28 10.41 6.86
N TRP A 91 11.41 10.45 6.16
CA TRP A 91 11.43 10.60 4.70
C TRP A 91 11.79 9.27 4.04
N LYS A 92 10.94 8.84 3.11
CA LYS A 92 11.12 7.62 2.32
C LYS A 92 11.04 7.94 0.85
N ARG A 93 11.63 7.09 -0.01
CA ARG A 93 11.46 7.15 -1.46
C ARG A 93 10.58 6.01 -1.92
N ALA A 94 9.59 6.32 -2.75
CA ALA A 94 8.72 5.33 -3.36
C ALA A 94 8.62 5.56 -4.87
N THR A 95 8.40 4.49 -5.63
CA THR A 95 8.08 4.59 -7.06
C THR A 95 6.59 4.44 -7.23
N VAL A 96 5.98 5.33 -8.02
CA VAL A 96 4.56 5.24 -8.35
C VAL A 96 4.33 4.05 -9.27
N GLN A 97 3.49 3.14 -8.82
CA GLN A 97 3.16 1.91 -9.53
C GLN A 97 2.18 2.19 -10.68
N PHE A 98 2.07 1.23 -11.62
CA PHE A 98 1.17 1.34 -12.78
C PHE A 98 -0.30 1.53 -12.43
N ASN A 99 -0.72 1.11 -11.24
CA ASN A 99 -2.04 1.32 -10.70
C ASN A 99 -2.14 2.66 -9.96
N TYR A 100 -1.30 3.67 -10.25
CA TYR A 100 -1.33 5.02 -9.65
C TYR A 100 -1.25 5.02 -8.11
N HIS A 101 -0.56 4.04 -7.51
CA HIS A 101 -0.34 3.98 -6.06
C HIS A 101 1.15 3.89 -5.71
N ILE A 102 1.51 4.38 -4.53
CA ILE A 102 2.78 4.13 -3.87
C ILE A 102 2.60 3.13 -2.74
N ALA A 103 3.65 2.34 -2.45
CA ALA A 103 3.67 1.42 -1.33
C ALA A 103 4.51 1.99 -0.19
N VAL A 104 3.91 2.15 0.99
CA VAL A 104 4.56 2.69 2.20
C VAL A 104 4.18 1.80 3.37
N ASP A 105 5.17 1.21 4.04
CA ASP A 105 5.00 0.34 5.22
C ASP A 105 3.97 -0.80 5.03
N GLY A 106 3.87 -1.31 3.80
CA GLY A 106 2.95 -2.39 3.44
C GLY A 106 1.50 -1.94 3.18
N MET A 107 1.24 -0.64 3.12
CA MET A 107 -0.03 -0.04 2.71
C MET A 107 0.13 0.69 1.37
N TYR A 108 -0.98 0.92 0.67
CA TYR A 108 -0.99 1.56 -0.65
C TYR A 108 -1.74 2.88 -0.61
N TYR A 109 -1.14 3.93 -1.15
CA TYR A 109 -1.73 5.28 -1.21
C TYR A 109 -1.73 5.76 -2.65
N SER A 110 -2.89 6.24 -3.14
CA SER A 110 -3.01 6.73 -4.50
C SER A 110 -2.23 8.04 -4.71
N VAL A 111 -1.82 8.30 -5.93
CA VAL A 111 -1.22 9.57 -6.36
C VAL A 111 -1.75 9.90 -7.75
N PRO A 112 -1.80 11.18 -8.15
CA PRO A 112 -2.26 11.56 -9.48
C PRO A 112 -1.57 10.73 -10.58
N HIS A 113 -2.38 10.13 -11.45
CA HIS A 113 -1.93 9.15 -12.44
C HIS A 113 -0.85 9.65 -13.41
N GLN A 114 -0.71 10.97 -13.56
CA GLN A 114 0.35 11.60 -14.35
C GLN A 114 1.76 11.24 -13.86
N TYR A 115 1.92 10.85 -12.59
CA TYR A 115 3.20 10.51 -11.98
C TYR A 115 3.53 9.01 -12.06
N ILE A 116 2.79 8.21 -12.84
CA ILE A 116 3.06 6.76 -12.97
C ILE A 116 4.50 6.52 -13.44
N LYS A 117 5.23 5.63 -12.73
CA LYS A 117 6.66 5.28 -12.87
C LYS A 117 7.63 6.32 -12.31
N ASP A 118 7.19 7.50 -11.91
CA ASP A 118 8.08 8.47 -11.28
C ASP A 118 8.50 8.02 -9.87
N LYS A 119 9.67 8.51 -9.44
CA LYS A 119 10.12 8.40 -8.07
C LYS A 119 9.67 9.64 -7.31
N VAL A 120 9.04 9.40 -6.16
CA VAL A 120 8.49 10.44 -5.29
C VAL A 120 9.11 10.32 -3.90
N ASP A 121 9.26 11.45 -3.23
CA ASP A 121 9.64 11.50 -1.83
C ASP A 121 8.37 11.49 -0.97
N VAL A 122 8.36 10.69 0.08
CA VAL A 122 7.22 10.47 0.96
C VAL A 122 7.59 10.93 2.34
N ARG A 123 6.84 11.89 2.87
CA ARG A 123 6.91 12.32 4.26
C ARG A 123 5.90 11.52 5.07
N VAL A 124 6.40 10.70 5.99
CA VAL A 124 5.63 9.85 6.88
C VAL A 124 5.62 10.49 8.25
N THR A 125 4.43 10.85 8.73
CA THR A 125 4.19 11.30 10.10
C THR A 125 3.37 10.25 10.84
N ASP A 126 3.06 10.48 12.13
CA ASP A 126 2.25 9.55 12.94
C ASP A 126 0.80 9.43 12.46
N THR A 127 0.31 10.45 11.75
CA THR A 127 -1.10 10.54 11.34
C THR A 127 -1.30 10.63 9.83
N THR A 128 -0.28 11.08 9.11
CA THR A 128 -0.43 11.54 7.71
C THR A 128 0.73 11.05 6.85
N ILE A 129 0.40 10.63 5.63
CA ILE A 129 1.33 10.32 4.54
C ILE A 129 1.20 11.43 3.51
N GLU A 130 2.29 12.14 3.27
CA GLU A 130 2.35 13.16 2.22
C GLU A 130 3.35 12.75 1.16
N VAL A 131 2.98 12.99 -0.10
CA VAL A 131 3.77 12.59 -1.25
C VAL A 131 4.20 13.82 -2.01
N PHE A 132 5.49 13.91 -2.29
CA PHE A 132 6.14 15.02 -2.94
C PHE A 132 6.83 14.58 -4.23
N TYR A 133 6.71 15.41 -5.25
CA TYR A 133 7.47 15.28 -6.50
C TYR A 133 8.13 16.63 -6.78
N ASN A 134 9.45 16.65 -6.98
CA ASN A 134 10.22 17.88 -7.19
C ASN A 134 9.94 19.01 -6.16
N HIS A 135 9.79 18.65 -4.88
CA HIS A 135 9.47 19.56 -3.75
C HIS A 135 8.01 20.05 -3.68
N ASP A 136 7.17 19.71 -4.65
CA ASP A 136 5.74 20.02 -4.63
C ASP A 136 4.93 18.86 -4.04
N ARG A 137 4.01 19.16 -3.12
CA ARG A 137 3.12 18.15 -2.53
C ARG A 137 2.03 17.76 -3.53
N ILE A 138 2.08 16.54 -4.03
CA ILE A 138 1.16 16.02 -5.05
C ILE A 138 -0.02 15.24 -4.47
N ALA A 139 0.12 14.70 -3.25
CA ALA A 139 -0.95 13.97 -2.56
C ALA A 139 -0.76 14.02 -1.04
N SER A 140 -1.86 13.91 -0.30
CA SER A 140 -1.87 13.78 1.15
C SER A 140 -2.96 12.79 1.55
N HIS A 141 -2.63 11.88 2.45
CA HIS A 141 -3.50 10.82 2.94
C HIS A 141 -3.39 10.69 4.44
N ARG A 142 -4.47 10.31 5.10
CA ARG A 142 -4.39 9.79 6.47
C ARG A 142 -3.60 8.48 6.46
N GLN A 143 -2.69 8.30 7.41
CA GLN A 143 -1.94 7.06 7.57
C GLN A 143 -2.91 5.92 7.94
N LEU A 144 -2.80 4.81 7.21
CA LEU A 144 -3.56 3.60 7.48
C LEU A 144 -2.83 2.74 8.49
N HIS A 145 -3.57 2.22 9.47
CA HIS A 145 -3.07 1.25 10.45
C HIS A 145 -3.78 -0.11 10.28
N GLY A 146 -3.18 -1.16 10.83
CA GLY A 146 -3.75 -2.51 10.84
C GLY A 146 -3.18 -3.44 9.77
N ARG A 147 -4.05 -4.16 9.04
CA ARG A 147 -3.64 -5.24 8.13
C ARG A 147 -2.89 -4.73 6.91
N ARG A 148 -1.77 -5.35 6.57
CA ARG A 148 -1.01 -5.07 5.33
C ARG A 148 -1.84 -5.29 4.07
N GLY A 149 -1.58 -4.48 3.05
CA GLY A 149 -2.23 -4.54 1.74
C GLY A 149 -3.51 -3.72 1.61
N GLN A 150 -3.81 -2.83 2.57
CA GLN A 150 -4.92 -1.89 2.46
C GLN A 150 -4.60 -0.76 1.47
N TYR A 151 -5.65 -0.17 0.90
CA TYR A 151 -5.57 0.90 -0.08
C TYR A 151 -6.29 2.15 0.44
N SER A 152 -5.63 3.30 0.35
CA SER A 152 -6.25 4.63 0.47
C SER A 152 -6.23 5.26 -0.92
N THR A 153 -7.40 5.31 -1.56
CA THR A 153 -7.53 5.73 -2.95
C THR A 153 -8.44 6.93 -3.05
N VAL A 154 -7.92 8.03 -3.60
CA VAL A 154 -8.68 9.23 -3.96
C VAL A 154 -9.09 9.12 -5.43
N THR A 155 -10.36 9.36 -5.73
CA THR A 155 -10.93 9.21 -7.07
C THR A 155 -10.31 10.17 -8.08
N GLU A 156 -10.03 11.40 -7.67
CA GLU A 156 -9.40 12.46 -8.49
C GLU A 156 -8.00 12.08 -8.98
N HIS A 157 -7.31 11.17 -8.27
CA HIS A 157 -6.00 10.70 -8.69
C HIS A 157 -6.05 9.77 -9.91
N MET A 158 -7.21 9.17 -10.19
CA MET A 158 -7.36 8.24 -11.30
C MET A 158 -7.42 8.97 -12.66
N PRO A 159 -7.00 8.33 -13.77
CA PRO A 159 -7.25 8.85 -15.11
C PRO A 159 -8.75 8.98 -15.40
N ASP A 160 -9.17 9.95 -16.22
CA ASP A 160 -10.59 10.18 -16.55
C ASP A 160 -11.31 8.94 -17.06
N ASP A 161 -10.65 8.14 -17.89
CA ASP A 161 -11.22 6.87 -18.38
C ASP A 161 -11.47 5.91 -17.21
N HIS A 162 -10.55 5.83 -16.25
CA HIS A 162 -10.68 5.04 -15.02
C HIS A 162 -11.71 5.61 -14.03
N GLN A 163 -11.86 6.93 -13.95
CA GLN A 163 -12.95 7.56 -13.19
C GLN A 163 -14.30 7.19 -13.79
N LYS A 164 -14.44 7.26 -15.12
CA LYS A 164 -15.63 6.78 -15.85
C LYS A 164 -15.84 5.27 -15.66
N TYR A 165 -14.78 4.49 -15.43
CA TYR A 165 -14.88 3.06 -15.08
C TYR A 165 -15.35 2.82 -13.63
N LEU A 166 -15.14 3.74 -12.68
CA LEU A 166 -15.65 3.63 -11.29
C LEU A 166 -17.17 3.84 -11.17
N GLU A 167 -17.78 4.59 -12.09
CA GLU A 167 -19.25 4.67 -12.21
C GLU A 167 -19.90 3.33 -12.62
N TRP A 168 -19.10 2.32 -12.98
CA TRP A 168 -19.58 0.96 -13.20
C TRP A 168 -19.57 0.20 -11.88
N ASN A 169 -20.76 -0.05 -11.35
CA ASN A 169 -20.96 -0.99 -10.25
C ASN A 169 -21.27 -2.40 -10.80
N GLY A 170 -21.09 -3.42 -9.96
CA GLY A 170 -21.40 -4.81 -10.32
C GLY A 170 -22.84 -4.99 -10.85
N SER A 171 -23.80 -4.18 -10.40
CA SER A 171 -25.19 -4.21 -10.90
C SER A 171 -25.34 -3.68 -12.33
N ARG A 172 -24.49 -2.75 -12.79
CA ARG A 172 -24.46 -2.27 -14.17
C ARG A 172 -23.84 -3.31 -15.10
N PHE A 173 -22.77 -4.00 -14.68
CA PHE A 173 -22.21 -5.13 -15.44
C PHE A 173 -23.23 -6.26 -15.62
N ARG A 174 -24.00 -6.59 -14.57
CA ARG A 174 -25.09 -7.57 -14.66
C ARG A 174 -26.17 -7.13 -15.64
N ARG A 175 -26.64 -5.87 -15.56
CA ARG A 175 -27.64 -5.31 -16.50
C ARG A 175 -27.17 -5.31 -17.97
N TRP A 176 -25.90 -5.03 -18.23
CA TRP A 176 -25.37 -5.09 -19.59
C TRP A 176 -25.26 -6.54 -20.09
N ALA A 177 -24.83 -7.47 -19.23
CA ALA A 177 -24.81 -8.88 -19.55
C ALA A 177 -26.22 -9.42 -19.86
N ASP A 178 -27.25 -8.95 -19.14
CA ASP A 178 -28.65 -9.30 -19.37
C ASP A 178 -29.14 -8.93 -20.77
N GLN A 179 -28.59 -7.87 -21.39
CA GLN A 179 -28.93 -7.48 -22.77
C GLN A 179 -28.35 -8.45 -23.81
N ILE A 180 -27.31 -9.20 -23.47
CA ILE A 180 -26.67 -10.19 -24.34
C ILE A 180 -27.34 -11.56 -24.14
N GLY A 181 -27.48 -11.98 -22.88
CA GLY A 181 -28.19 -13.21 -22.54
C GLY A 181 -27.92 -13.77 -21.13
N PRO A 182 -28.72 -14.76 -20.71
CA PRO A 182 -28.70 -15.30 -19.36
C PRO A 182 -27.38 -16.01 -18.98
N ASN A 183 -26.71 -16.65 -19.93
CA ASN A 183 -25.44 -17.33 -19.69
C ASN A 183 -24.29 -16.32 -19.58
N THR A 184 -24.29 -15.26 -20.37
CA THR A 184 -23.33 -14.15 -20.24
C THR A 184 -23.43 -13.50 -18.85
N ARG A 185 -24.65 -13.31 -18.33
CA ARG A 185 -24.88 -12.79 -16.97
C ARG A 185 -24.28 -13.69 -15.89
N LYS A 186 -24.50 -15.01 -15.97
CA LYS A 186 -23.95 -16.00 -15.01
C LYS A 186 -22.43 -15.98 -14.99
N VAL A 187 -21.79 -15.84 -16.15
CA VAL A 187 -20.35 -15.70 -16.26
C VAL A 187 -19.85 -14.41 -15.61
N VAL A 188 -20.50 -13.28 -15.90
CA VAL A 188 -20.15 -11.98 -15.29
C VAL A 188 -20.26 -12.06 -13.76
N ASP A 189 -21.31 -12.69 -13.25
CA ASP A 189 -21.50 -12.87 -11.81
C ASP A 189 -20.40 -13.76 -11.18
N ALA A 190 -20.04 -14.85 -11.86
CA ALA A 190 -18.93 -15.71 -11.45
C ALA A 190 -17.57 -14.97 -11.44
N ILE A 191 -17.34 -14.07 -12.39
CA ILE A 191 -16.12 -13.25 -12.45
C ILE A 191 -16.13 -12.20 -11.34
N LEU A 192 -17.24 -11.50 -11.11
CA LEU A 192 -17.37 -10.49 -10.06
C LEU A 192 -17.17 -11.09 -8.65
N THR A 193 -17.67 -12.31 -8.42
CA THR A 193 -17.55 -13.02 -7.14
C THR A 193 -16.24 -13.80 -6.96
N SER A 194 -15.37 -13.84 -7.98
CA SER A 194 -14.10 -14.59 -7.90
C SER A 194 -12.99 -13.86 -7.15
N GLY A 195 -13.03 -12.53 -7.10
CA GLY A 195 -12.05 -11.69 -6.39
C GLY A 195 -12.45 -11.41 -4.94
N ARG A 196 -11.47 -11.09 -4.08
CA ARG A 196 -11.74 -10.60 -2.71
C ARG A 196 -12.41 -9.23 -2.67
N VAL A 197 -12.25 -8.46 -3.75
CA VAL A 197 -12.75 -7.11 -3.93
C VAL A 197 -13.29 -7.03 -5.36
N GLU A 198 -14.56 -6.66 -5.54
CA GLU A 198 -15.24 -6.70 -6.85
C GLU A 198 -14.49 -5.90 -7.93
N GLN A 199 -13.89 -4.77 -7.56
CA GLN A 199 -13.16 -3.88 -8.46
C GLN A 199 -11.96 -4.56 -9.14
N GLN A 200 -11.39 -5.62 -8.55
CA GLN A 200 -10.32 -6.42 -9.16
C GLN A 200 -10.81 -7.17 -10.41
N SER A 201 -12.12 -7.45 -10.48
CA SER A 201 -12.76 -8.24 -11.53
C SER A 201 -13.39 -7.40 -12.65
N TYR A 202 -13.46 -6.07 -12.51
CA TYR A 202 -14.14 -5.18 -13.45
C TYR A 202 -13.47 -5.16 -14.83
N ARG A 203 -12.13 -5.20 -14.89
CA ARG A 203 -11.38 -5.28 -16.16
C ARG A 203 -11.74 -6.54 -16.96
N SER A 204 -11.92 -7.66 -16.26
CA SER A 204 -12.30 -8.94 -16.87
C SER A 204 -13.75 -8.92 -17.37
N CYS A 205 -14.68 -8.34 -16.61
CA CYS A 205 -16.09 -8.20 -17.02
C CYS A 205 -16.25 -7.30 -18.24
N MET A 206 -15.57 -6.15 -18.25
CA MET A 206 -15.57 -5.23 -19.39
C MET A 206 -14.96 -5.87 -20.64
N GLY A 207 -13.81 -6.53 -20.47
CA GLY A 207 -13.16 -7.25 -21.55
C GLY A 207 -14.07 -8.31 -22.17
N LEU A 208 -14.82 -9.04 -21.34
CA LEU A 208 -15.82 -10.02 -21.77
C LEU A 208 -16.95 -9.37 -22.57
N LEU A 209 -17.59 -8.31 -22.03
CA LEU A 209 -18.75 -7.69 -22.68
C LEU A 209 -18.38 -7.01 -24.00
N ARG A 210 -17.19 -6.39 -24.09
CA ARG A 210 -16.67 -5.83 -25.35
C ARG A 210 -16.33 -6.89 -26.41
N LEU A 211 -16.31 -8.19 -26.07
CA LEU A 211 -16.23 -9.23 -27.09
C LEU A 211 -17.51 -9.29 -27.92
N ALA A 212 -18.66 -8.86 -27.39
CA ALA A 212 -19.92 -8.81 -28.14
C ALA A 212 -19.85 -7.84 -29.32
N ASP A 213 -19.14 -6.72 -29.16
CA ASP A 213 -18.95 -5.72 -30.22
C ASP A 213 -18.13 -6.29 -31.39
N LYS A 214 -17.17 -7.17 -31.08
CA LYS A 214 -16.29 -7.80 -32.09
C LYS A 214 -16.87 -9.09 -32.67
N HIS A 215 -17.64 -9.80 -31.86
CA HIS A 215 -18.19 -11.11 -32.15
C HIS A 215 -19.63 -11.10 -31.63
N THR A 216 -20.56 -10.73 -32.53
CA THR A 216 -22.02 -10.68 -32.38
C THR A 216 -22.58 -11.23 -31.06
N PRO A 217 -23.47 -10.52 -30.35
CA PRO A 217 -23.98 -10.91 -29.03
C PRO A 217 -24.42 -12.39 -28.89
N GLN A 218 -25.11 -12.94 -29.90
CA GLN A 218 -25.58 -14.33 -29.92
C GLN A 218 -24.44 -15.36 -29.86
N ARG A 219 -23.31 -15.03 -30.48
CA ARG A 219 -22.12 -15.90 -30.51
C ARG A 219 -21.41 -15.89 -29.16
N LEU A 220 -21.31 -14.72 -28.53
CA LEU A 220 -20.77 -14.61 -27.18
C LEU A 220 -21.61 -15.43 -26.19
N GLU A 221 -22.95 -15.35 -26.30
CA GLU A 221 -23.88 -16.10 -25.44
C GLU A 221 -23.69 -17.62 -25.57
N LYS A 222 -23.61 -18.16 -26.80
CA LYS A 222 -23.32 -19.59 -27.04
C LYS A 222 -21.95 -20.04 -26.49
N VAL A 223 -20.95 -19.17 -26.57
CA VAL A 223 -19.61 -19.46 -26.00
C VAL A 223 -19.67 -19.45 -24.48
N CYS A 224 -20.40 -18.50 -23.87
CA CYS A 224 -20.62 -18.46 -22.43
C CYS A 224 -21.38 -19.69 -21.93
N GLU A 225 -22.39 -20.16 -22.66
CA GLU A 225 -23.10 -21.41 -22.38
C GLU A 225 -22.16 -22.61 -22.39
N ARG A 226 -21.36 -22.76 -23.47
CA ARG A 226 -20.38 -23.85 -23.59
C ARG A 226 -19.26 -23.75 -22.56
N ALA A 227 -18.87 -22.54 -22.14
CA ALA A 227 -17.88 -22.36 -21.08
C ALA A 227 -18.41 -22.80 -19.71
N LEU A 228 -19.68 -22.51 -19.42
CA LEU A 228 -20.35 -22.89 -18.17
C LEU A 228 -20.56 -24.41 -18.06
N SER A 229 -20.71 -25.13 -19.18
CA SER A 229 -20.81 -26.59 -19.16
C SER A 229 -19.50 -27.28 -18.78
N TYR A 230 -18.35 -26.65 -19.03
CA TYR A 230 -17.03 -27.17 -18.63
C TYR A 230 -16.59 -26.71 -17.24
N SER A 231 -16.98 -25.51 -16.82
CA SER A 231 -16.56 -24.95 -15.53
C SER A 231 -17.59 -24.00 -14.96
N GLY A 232 -17.94 -24.17 -13.68
CA GLY A 232 -18.85 -23.27 -12.97
C GLY A 232 -18.28 -21.86 -12.69
N LYS A 233 -16.99 -21.63 -12.90
CA LYS A 233 -16.33 -20.32 -12.74
C LYS A 233 -15.38 -20.01 -13.91
N PRO A 234 -15.91 -19.77 -15.11
CA PRO A 234 -15.09 -19.54 -16.29
C PRO A 234 -14.38 -18.18 -16.21
N SER A 235 -13.08 -18.17 -16.51
CA SER A 235 -12.29 -16.93 -16.57
C SER A 235 -12.41 -16.24 -17.94
N TYR A 236 -12.16 -14.93 -17.98
CA TYR A 236 -12.10 -14.18 -19.24
C TYR A 236 -11.14 -14.83 -20.28
N LYS A 237 -9.98 -15.34 -19.83
CA LYS A 237 -9.01 -16.01 -20.71
C LYS A 237 -9.58 -17.29 -21.32
N SER A 238 -10.33 -18.07 -20.53
CA SER A 238 -10.98 -19.29 -20.99
C SER A 238 -12.02 -18.98 -22.09
N ILE A 239 -12.84 -17.96 -21.87
CA ILE A 239 -13.87 -17.56 -22.84
C ILE A 239 -13.25 -17.03 -24.13
N LYS A 240 -12.22 -16.18 -24.02
CA LYS A 240 -11.50 -15.67 -25.19
C LYS A 240 -10.91 -16.81 -26.02
N ASN A 241 -10.33 -17.83 -25.39
CA ASN A 241 -9.79 -19.00 -26.06
C ASN A 241 -10.89 -19.84 -26.74
N LEU A 242 -12.00 -20.11 -26.04
CA LEU A 242 -13.13 -20.84 -26.62
C LEU A 242 -13.72 -20.11 -27.84
N LEU A 243 -13.77 -18.79 -27.79
CA LEU A 243 -14.26 -17.96 -28.88
C LEU A 243 -13.36 -18.05 -30.12
N THR A 244 -12.04 -18.19 -29.94
CA THR A 244 -11.11 -18.47 -31.06
C THR A 244 -11.25 -19.88 -31.63
N VAL A 245 -11.48 -20.88 -30.78
CA VAL A 245 -11.66 -22.28 -31.21
C VAL A 245 -12.97 -22.44 -31.99
N MET A 246 -14.07 -21.87 -31.51
CA MET A 246 -15.36 -21.88 -32.21
C MET A 246 -15.35 -21.02 -33.49
N LYS A 247 -14.31 -20.23 -33.75
CA LYS A 247 -14.10 -19.53 -35.04
C LYS A 247 -13.62 -20.46 -36.15
N GLN A 248 -13.11 -21.64 -35.79
CA GLN A 248 -12.56 -22.64 -36.71
C GLN A 248 -13.49 -23.84 -36.93
N GLU A 249 -14.60 -23.95 -36.19
CA GLU A 249 -15.67 -24.91 -36.48
C GLU A 249 -16.66 -24.23 -37.45
N PRO A 250 -16.79 -24.67 -38.72
CA PRO A 250 -17.95 -24.32 -39.52
C PRO A 250 -19.20 -24.93 -38.85
N ASP A 251 -20.32 -24.22 -38.98
CA ASP A 251 -21.63 -24.57 -38.45
C ASP A 251 -22.05 -25.96 -38.97
N THR A 252 -21.70 -27.04 -38.29
CA THR A 252 -22.29 -28.35 -38.55
C THR A 252 -23.59 -28.40 -37.79
N GLY A 253 -24.65 -28.03 -38.51
CA GLY A 253 -26.01 -28.36 -38.16
C GLY A 253 -26.15 -29.84 -37.83
N LEU A 254 -27.09 -30.13 -36.93
CA LEU A 254 -27.51 -31.48 -36.60
C LEU A 254 -27.79 -32.28 -37.88
N SER A 255 -26.99 -33.30 -38.13
CA SER A 255 -27.39 -34.45 -38.91
C SER A 255 -26.80 -35.70 -38.29
N SER A 256 -27.67 -36.49 -37.67
CA SER A 256 -27.48 -37.89 -37.36
C SER A 256 -26.96 -38.64 -38.58
N GLY A 257 -25.79 -39.27 -38.43
CA GLY A 257 -25.20 -40.11 -39.47
C GLY A 257 -23.90 -40.71 -38.97
N THR A 258 -23.95 -41.98 -38.60
CA THR A 258 -22.82 -42.87 -38.37
C THR A 258 -21.76 -42.73 -39.46
N ASP A 259 -20.53 -42.36 -39.10
CA ASP A 259 -19.38 -43.18 -39.48
C ASP A 259 -18.13 -42.85 -38.66
N ALA A 260 -17.46 -43.89 -38.19
CA ALA A 260 -16.24 -43.81 -37.42
C ALA A 260 -15.05 -43.59 -38.36
N GLN A 261 -14.49 -42.38 -38.36
CA GLN A 261 -13.15 -42.15 -38.92
C GLN A 261 -12.22 -41.53 -37.87
N ALA A 262 -11.36 -42.38 -37.34
CA ALA A 262 -10.28 -42.00 -36.44
C ALA A 262 -9.25 -41.13 -37.17
N LYS A 263 -9.07 -39.88 -36.72
CA LYS A 263 -7.90 -39.07 -37.07
C LYS A 263 -6.62 -39.72 -36.52
N PRO A 264 -5.49 -39.69 -37.23
CA PRO A 264 -4.26 -40.31 -36.78
C PRO A 264 -3.75 -39.56 -35.55
N ARG A 265 -3.78 -40.20 -34.38
CA ARG A 265 -3.11 -39.69 -33.18
C ARG A 265 -1.61 -39.75 -33.42
N GLY A 266 -0.89 -38.70 -33.05
CA GLY A 266 0.57 -38.68 -33.10
C GLY A 266 1.14 -39.90 -32.38
N ILE A 267 2.08 -40.59 -33.02
CA ILE A 267 2.70 -41.81 -32.49
C ILE A 267 3.59 -41.43 -31.31
N THR A 268 3.04 -41.43 -30.09
CA THR A 268 3.85 -41.40 -28.88
C THR A 268 4.52 -42.76 -28.73
N ARG A 269 5.83 -42.83 -28.96
CA ARG A 269 6.60 -44.08 -28.84
C ARG A 269 6.62 -44.53 -27.37
N GLY A 270 6.30 -45.79 -27.13
CA GLY A 270 6.25 -46.37 -25.78
C GLY A 270 7.62 -46.47 -25.11
N ALA A 271 7.64 -46.63 -23.78
CA ALA A 271 8.84 -46.60 -22.93
C ALA A 271 10.00 -47.52 -23.37
N ARG A 272 9.74 -48.57 -24.15
CA ARG A 272 10.77 -49.44 -24.75
C ARG A 272 11.67 -48.71 -25.76
N TYR A 273 11.17 -47.66 -26.41
CA TYR A 273 11.94 -46.85 -27.37
C TYR A 273 13.05 -46.03 -26.69
N TYR A 274 12.88 -45.68 -25.42
CA TYR A 274 13.84 -44.90 -24.63
C TYR A 274 14.72 -45.77 -23.71
N GLY A 275 14.83 -47.08 -23.97
CA GLY A 275 15.84 -47.94 -23.33
C GLY A 275 15.56 -48.33 -21.87
N GLY A 276 14.32 -48.22 -21.38
CA GLY A 276 13.97 -48.68 -20.02
C GLY A 276 13.99 -50.21 -19.91
N LYS A 277 15.05 -50.79 -19.33
CA LYS A 277 15.05 -52.18 -18.86
C LYS A 277 14.08 -52.28 -17.67
N ARG A 278 13.20 -53.28 -17.70
CA ARG A 278 12.30 -53.62 -16.58
C ARG A 278 13.14 -54.05 -15.38
N SER A 279 12.95 -53.37 -14.25
CA SER A 279 13.17 -53.96 -12.91
C SER A 279 11.96 -54.82 -12.55
#